data_AF-A0A1H2WPZ1-F1
#
_entry.id   AF-A0A1H2WPZ1-F1
#
_cell.length_a   1.000
_cell.length_b   1.000
_cell.length_c   1.000
_cell.angle_alpha   90.00
_cell.angle_beta   90.00
_cell.angle_gamma   90.00
#
_symmetry.space_group_name_H-M   'P 1'
#
loop_
_entity.id
_entity.type
_entity.pdbx_description
1 polymer ?
#
loop_
_entity_poly.entity_id
_entity_poly.type
_entity_poly.pdbx_seq_one_letter_code
_entity_poly.pdbx_strand_id
1 'polypeptide(L)'
;MKKIIRLFTALFLLFKVGIIEAQSNIDALYSLDHIKSITSINEQQGKLISSALIERQSSKTQAQDGTINDDIEKLYFEKLYSVLTIEQEESLIKSVINLEEVQNKTDQFFSKYVGSREFPSGYLQALKGRLKGFQNGLSYFDIKYAYNPDVLNDKRENIRKKRMDLIKVQNDALRKSIWFWNFNNDNCNDLYINHKNLFIAYHFYLELDDLDGALQTFVSKKIASLAESNKMINLATSVADCDAELIVEQFNQDPLIIKGLKEEIIDKVKEGLLQRLSERKPLIKRKSITNKINLKNLIEKKRSEIEEKKKHQAIDVLVDKAKKAGLDEDRVKEFVLLLEKKEKDMAVFRYNKKNVSSDLMEVNSQKSMQEIKKEFARDLAKLISKKEFAIILGNDLKVIADEKAAKELKKIAEKHELTETQYETISERVLLYYLNETIYNKYYFYDNQLLKQKLSGLKYHFEKDYKELMQNFEITIKNSKKAKKNKFQY
;
A
#
# COMPACT_ATOMS: atom_id res chain seq x y z
N MET A 1 12.14 43.34 -62.57
CA MET A 1 13.53 43.06 -62.15
C MET A 1 14.20 44.24 -61.43
N LYS A 2 14.36 45.43 -62.04
CA LYS A 2 15.01 46.60 -61.38
C LYS A 2 14.39 47.06 -60.04
N LYS A 3 13.07 46.91 -59.84
CA LYS A 3 12.40 47.23 -58.55
C LYS A 3 12.68 46.21 -57.43
N ILE A 4 12.85 44.93 -57.77
CA ILE A 4 13.16 43.86 -56.79
C ILE A 4 14.61 43.98 -56.32
N ILE A 5 15.53 44.29 -57.24
CA ILE A 5 16.94 44.52 -56.90
C ILE A 5 17.06 45.72 -55.95
N ARG A 6 16.38 46.84 -56.22
CA ARG A 6 16.38 48.00 -55.31
C ARG A 6 15.78 47.71 -53.94
N LEU A 7 14.78 46.83 -53.85
CA LEU A 7 14.19 46.42 -52.58
C LEU A 7 15.16 45.56 -51.76
N PHE A 8 15.87 44.62 -52.39
CA PHE A 8 16.90 43.81 -51.74
C PHE A 8 18.12 44.63 -51.34
N THR A 9 18.57 45.59 -52.17
CA THR A 9 19.68 46.49 -51.80
C THR A 9 19.29 47.42 -50.65
N ALA A 10 18.05 47.92 -50.60
CA ALA A 10 17.55 48.71 -49.48
C ALA A 10 17.41 47.86 -48.20
N LEU A 11 16.92 46.61 -48.29
CA LEU A 11 16.88 45.68 -47.16
C LEU A 11 18.28 45.34 -46.64
N PHE A 12 19.24 45.13 -47.54
CA PHE A 12 20.64 44.82 -47.22
C PHE A 12 21.37 46.02 -46.62
N LEU A 13 21.08 47.24 -47.09
CA LEU A 13 21.59 48.48 -46.51
C LEU A 13 20.96 48.74 -45.13
N LEU A 14 19.67 48.50 -44.94
CA LEU A 14 19.02 48.59 -43.62
C LEU A 14 19.57 47.54 -42.64
N PHE A 15 19.88 46.33 -43.12
CA PHE A 15 20.54 45.29 -42.33
C PHE A 15 21.98 45.69 -41.96
N LYS A 16 22.74 46.28 -42.89
CA LYS A 16 24.09 46.81 -42.61
C LYS A 16 24.08 48.03 -41.69
N VAL A 17 23.13 48.95 -41.83
CA VAL A 17 22.99 50.11 -40.93
C VAL A 17 22.59 49.65 -39.53
N GLY A 18 21.65 48.71 -39.41
CA GLY A 18 21.31 48.09 -38.12
C GLY A 18 22.47 47.31 -37.49
N ILE A 19 23.31 46.65 -38.29
CA ILE A 19 24.54 45.99 -37.82
C ILE A 19 25.57 47.03 -37.36
N ILE A 20 25.78 48.13 -38.10
CA ILE A 20 26.75 49.19 -37.74
C ILE A 20 26.32 49.92 -36.45
N GLU A 21 25.03 50.21 -36.31
CA GLU A 21 24.47 50.84 -35.11
C GLU A 21 24.52 49.89 -33.90
N ALA A 22 24.25 48.59 -34.11
CA ALA A 22 24.48 47.55 -33.10
C ALA A 22 25.97 47.38 -32.75
N GLN A 23 26.88 47.49 -33.71
CA GLN A 23 28.32 47.35 -33.50
C GLN A 23 28.91 48.55 -32.73
N SER A 24 28.44 49.76 -33.01
CA SER A 24 28.82 50.96 -32.25
C SER A 24 28.36 50.90 -30.79
N ASN A 25 27.19 50.30 -30.54
CA ASN A 25 26.69 50.03 -29.20
C ASN A 25 27.52 48.94 -28.50
N ILE A 26 27.92 47.88 -29.21
CA ILE A 26 28.81 46.83 -28.66
C ILE A 26 30.18 47.43 -28.27
N ASP A 27 30.77 48.29 -29.10
CA ASP A 27 32.06 48.94 -28.80
C ASP A 27 32.00 49.82 -27.55
N ALA A 28 30.89 50.55 -27.34
CA ALA A 28 30.67 51.33 -26.13
C ALA A 28 30.47 50.44 -24.88
N LEU A 29 29.73 49.34 -25.03
CA LEU A 29 29.43 48.37 -23.97
C LEU A 29 30.65 47.54 -23.53
N TYR A 30 31.71 47.46 -24.33
CA TYR A 30 32.96 46.79 -23.95
C TYR A 30 34.15 47.75 -23.83
N SER A 31 33.88 49.05 -23.69
CA SER A 31 34.89 50.04 -23.35
C SER A 31 35.39 49.85 -21.91
N LEU A 32 36.64 50.24 -21.66
CA LEU A 32 37.21 50.20 -20.32
C LEU A 32 36.38 50.99 -19.30
N ASP A 33 35.81 52.12 -19.71
CA ASP A 33 35.01 52.98 -18.84
C ASP A 33 33.67 52.35 -18.48
N HIS A 34 33.04 51.65 -19.44
CA HIS A 34 31.83 50.87 -19.15
C HIS A 34 32.14 49.67 -18.24
N ILE A 35 33.23 48.95 -18.48
CA ILE A 35 33.64 47.82 -17.63
C ILE A 35 33.89 48.32 -16.19
N LYS A 36 34.59 49.45 -16.02
CA LYS A 36 34.83 50.09 -14.71
C LYS A 36 33.55 50.56 -14.01
N SER A 37 32.53 50.95 -14.76
CA SER A 37 31.26 51.42 -14.18
C SER A 37 30.39 50.28 -13.66
N ILE A 38 30.60 49.06 -14.15
CA ILE A 38 29.83 47.87 -13.77
C ILE A 38 30.57 47.00 -12.75
N THR A 39 31.90 46.98 -12.80
CA THR A 39 32.67 46.11 -11.91
C THR A 39 34.03 46.67 -11.53
N SER A 40 34.47 46.35 -10.30
CA SER A 40 35.76 46.80 -9.78
C SER A 40 36.88 46.01 -10.43
N ILE A 41 37.68 46.63 -11.30
CA ILE A 41 38.89 46.04 -11.87
C ILE A 41 40.13 46.65 -11.22
N ASN A 42 41.14 45.83 -10.94
CA ASN A 42 42.41 46.34 -10.40
C ASN A 42 43.26 46.98 -11.52
N GLU A 43 44.33 47.68 -11.13
CA GLU A 43 45.20 48.40 -12.08
C GLU A 43 45.80 47.47 -13.15
N GLN A 44 46.21 46.25 -12.76
CA GLN A 44 46.78 45.27 -13.67
C GLN A 44 45.75 44.77 -14.69
N GLN A 45 44.53 44.46 -14.25
CA GLN A 45 43.41 44.10 -15.13
C GLN A 45 43.10 45.24 -16.10
N GLY A 46 43.06 46.49 -15.60
CA GLY A 46 42.84 47.67 -16.44
C GLY A 46 43.90 47.85 -17.54
N LYS A 47 45.17 47.61 -17.23
CA LYS A 47 46.27 47.65 -18.21
C LYS A 47 46.10 46.56 -19.28
N LEU A 48 45.80 45.33 -18.88
CA LEU A 48 45.62 44.20 -19.81
C LEU A 48 44.40 44.41 -20.73
N ILE A 49 43.27 44.90 -20.20
CA ILE A 49 42.09 45.22 -20.99
C ILE A 49 42.38 46.36 -21.98
N SER A 50 43.08 47.41 -21.54
CA SER A 50 43.48 48.53 -22.42
C SER A 50 44.38 48.05 -23.56
N SER A 51 45.35 47.18 -23.25
CA SER A 51 46.23 46.58 -24.26
C SER A 51 45.44 45.77 -25.29
N ALA A 52 44.48 44.94 -24.84
CA ALA A 52 43.63 44.16 -25.73
C ALA A 52 42.74 45.06 -26.63
N LEU A 53 42.24 46.18 -26.10
CA LEU A 53 41.47 47.17 -26.87
C LEU A 53 42.31 47.85 -27.96
N ILE A 54 43.56 48.25 -27.65
CA ILE A 54 44.48 48.87 -28.61
C ILE A 54 44.82 47.89 -29.74
N GLU A 55 45.08 46.63 -29.38
CA GLU A 55 45.37 45.57 -30.35
C GLU A 55 44.18 45.35 -31.29
N ARG A 56 42.96 45.24 -30.73
CA ARG A 56 41.71 45.13 -31.50
C ARG A 56 41.52 46.28 -32.48
N GLN A 57 41.73 47.54 -32.06
CA GLN A 57 41.62 48.71 -32.93
C GLN A 57 42.66 48.71 -34.05
N SER A 58 43.90 48.32 -33.72
CA SER A 58 44.99 48.23 -34.68
C SER A 58 44.69 47.17 -35.74
N SER A 59 44.23 45.98 -35.33
CA SER A 59 43.84 44.90 -36.23
C SER A 59 42.64 45.27 -37.10
N LYS A 60 41.62 45.95 -36.54
CA LYS A 60 40.47 46.45 -37.33
C LYS A 60 40.89 47.43 -38.42
N THR A 61 41.84 48.30 -38.14
CA THR A 61 42.36 49.29 -39.11
C THR A 61 43.10 48.63 -40.28
N GLN A 62 43.71 47.46 -40.03
CA GLN A 62 44.48 46.72 -41.04
C GLN A 62 43.61 45.75 -41.87
N ALA A 63 42.44 45.36 -41.37
CA ALA A 63 41.51 44.46 -42.04
C ALA A 63 40.75 45.17 -43.18
N GLN A 64 41.04 44.82 -44.44
CA GLN A 64 40.35 45.39 -45.61
C GLN A 64 39.07 44.65 -46.03
N ASP A 65 38.72 43.53 -45.39
CA ASP A 65 37.57 42.70 -45.78
C ASP A 65 36.80 42.13 -44.57
N GLY A 66 35.48 42.02 -44.70
CA GLY A 66 34.54 41.84 -43.57
C GLY A 66 34.68 40.54 -42.79
N THR A 67 35.31 39.50 -43.36
CA THR A 67 35.57 38.20 -42.71
C THR A 67 36.66 38.25 -41.64
N ILE A 68 37.58 39.22 -41.72
CA ILE A 68 38.68 39.36 -40.74
C ILE A 68 38.18 39.95 -39.42
N ASN A 69 37.01 40.61 -39.43
CA ASN A 69 36.48 41.29 -38.24
C ASN A 69 36.08 40.29 -37.14
N ASP A 70 35.48 39.14 -37.49
CA ASP A 70 35.00 38.17 -36.49
C ASP A 70 36.14 37.49 -35.72
N ASP A 71 37.27 37.19 -36.37
CA ASP A 71 38.45 36.61 -35.73
C ASP A 71 39.14 37.62 -34.78
N ILE A 72 39.17 38.90 -35.17
CA ILE A 72 39.69 39.98 -34.32
C ILE A 72 38.82 40.13 -33.06
N GLU A 73 37.50 40.10 -33.23
CA GLU A 73 36.57 40.17 -32.11
C GLU A 73 36.70 38.96 -31.18
N LYS A 74 36.76 37.76 -31.75
CA LYS A 74 36.98 36.53 -30.99
C LYS A 74 38.22 36.61 -30.13
N LEU A 75 39.36 37.01 -30.71
CA LEU A 75 40.62 37.14 -29.98
C LEU A 75 40.55 38.20 -28.87
N TYR A 76 39.86 39.32 -29.12
CA TYR A 76 39.61 40.34 -28.10
C TYR A 76 38.80 39.80 -26.92
N PHE A 77 37.68 39.12 -27.19
CA PHE A 77 36.82 38.58 -26.13
C PHE A 77 37.50 37.44 -25.35
N GLU A 78 38.29 36.58 -26.02
CA GLU A 78 39.12 35.58 -25.33
C GLU A 78 40.11 36.23 -24.36
N LYS A 79 40.79 37.31 -24.78
CA LYS A 79 41.69 38.07 -23.91
C LYS A 79 40.95 38.78 -22.78
N LEU A 80 39.84 39.45 -23.07
CA LEU A 80 39.02 40.14 -22.08
C LEU A 80 38.56 39.19 -20.97
N TYR A 81 37.96 38.05 -21.35
CA TYR A 81 37.44 37.08 -20.39
C TYR A 81 38.54 36.30 -19.66
N SER A 82 39.77 36.23 -20.20
CA SER A 82 40.92 35.67 -19.48
C SER A 82 41.42 36.55 -18.32
N VAL A 83 41.09 37.84 -18.34
CA VAL A 83 41.56 38.85 -17.36
C VAL A 83 40.51 39.08 -16.27
N LEU A 84 39.24 38.88 -16.57
CA LEU A 84 38.13 39.03 -15.62
C LEU A 84 37.96 37.78 -14.76
N THR A 85 37.56 37.97 -13.51
CA THR A 85 36.99 36.89 -12.69
C THR A 85 35.60 36.49 -13.21
N ILE A 86 35.13 35.30 -12.84
CA ILE A 86 33.80 34.80 -13.24
C ILE A 86 32.70 35.79 -12.83
N GLU A 87 32.78 36.38 -11.64
CA GLU A 87 31.78 37.32 -11.12
C GLU A 87 31.76 38.64 -11.89
N GLN A 88 32.95 39.16 -12.24
CA GLN A 88 33.11 40.36 -13.07
C GLN A 88 32.57 40.12 -14.49
N GLU A 89 32.90 38.95 -15.07
CA GLU A 89 32.43 38.51 -16.38
C GLU A 89 30.89 38.42 -16.42
N GLU A 90 30.29 37.77 -15.42
CA GLU A 90 28.85 37.67 -15.31
C GLU A 90 28.17 39.03 -15.15
N SER A 91 28.76 39.93 -14.36
CA SER A 91 28.21 41.28 -14.14
C SER A 91 28.23 42.10 -15.42
N LEU A 92 29.33 42.03 -16.18
CA LEU A 92 29.47 42.68 -17.47
C LEU A 92 28.49 42.11 -18.51
N ILE A 93 28.33 40.79 -18.58
CA ILE A 93 27.38 40.21 -19.54
C ILE A 93 25.94 40.55 -19.14
N LYS A 94 25.61 40.53 -17.84
CA LYS A 94 24.27 40.87 -17.33
C LYS A 94 23.87 42.31 -17.60
N SER A 95 24.81 43.27 -17.61
CA SER A 95 24.49 44.67 -17.92
C SER A 95 24.08 44.89 -19.38
N VAL A 96 24.52 43.99 -20.28
CA VAL A 96 24.26 44.06 -21.73
C VAL A 96 22.98 43.31 -22.11
N ILE A 97 22.48 42.41 -21.26
CA ILE A 97 21.25 41.66 -21.54
C ILE A 97 20.05 42.61 -21.54
N ASN A 98 19.35 42.68 -22.68
CA ASN A 98 18.06 43.35 -22.76
C ASN A 98 16.98 42.56 -21.99
N LEU A 99 16.75 42.96 -20.75
CA LEU A 99 15.78 42.29 -19.85
C LEU A 99 14.34 42.36 -20.37
N GLU A 100 13.98 43.39 -21.15
CA GLU A 100 12.66 43.50 -21.78
C GLU A 100 12.49 42.47 -22.89
N GLU A 101 13.51 42.29 -23.73
CA GLU A 101 13.50 41.27 -24.78
C GLU A 101 13.43 39.85 -24.19
N VAL A 102 14.19 39.58 -23.13
CA VAL A 102 14.09 38.31 -22.38
C VAL A 102 12.67 38.12 -21.89
N GLN A 103 12.06 39.15 -21.27
CA GLN A 103 10.71 39.08 -20.73
C GLN A 103 9.69 38.78 -21.83
N ASN A 104 9.76 39.47 -22.97
CA ASN A 104 8.89 39.26 -24.13
C ASN A 104 9.02 37.84 -24.70
N LYS A 105 10.25 37.33 -24.85
CA LYS A 105 10.52 35.95 -25.29
C LYS A 105 10.00 34.92 -24.28
N THR A 106 10.15 35.17 -22.98
CA THR A 106 9.59 34.33 -21.92
C THR A 106 8.07 34.30 -22.02
N ASP A 107 7.41 35.44 -22.18
CA ASP A 107 5.95 35.55 -22.21
C ASP A 107 5.33 34.89 -23.44
N GLN A 108 5.94 35.08 -24.62
CA GLN A 108 5.53 34.41 -25.84
C GLN A 108 5.68 32.88 -25.73
N PHE A 109 6.77 32.41 -25.13
CA PHE A 109 6.96 30.98 -24.93
C PHE A 109 5.98 30.42 -23.89
N PHE A 110 5.81 31.14 -22.79
CA PHE A 110 4.93 30.78 -21.70
C PHE A 110 3.48 30.64 -22.18
N SER A 111 2.98 31.61 -22.95
CA SER A 111 1.62 31.54 -23.51
C SER A 111 1.45 30.36 -24.46
N LYS A 112 2.45 30.03 -25.28
CA LYS A 112 2.42 28.84 -26.15
C LYS A 112 2.42 27.52 -25.37
N TYR A 113 3.17 27.44 -24.26
CA TYR A 113 3.27 26.23 -23.44
C TYR A 113 2.04 26.02 -22.54
N VAL A 114 1.64 27.08 -21.83
CA VAL A 114 0.51 27.04 -20.90
C VAL A 114 -0.80 26.95 -21.67
N GLY A 115 -0.94 27.69 -22.78
CA GLY A 115 -2.13 27.64 -23.63
C GLY A 115 -3.42 27.84 -22.84
N SER A 116 -4.38 26.93 -23.03
CA SER A 116 -5.67 26.87 -22.32
C SER A 116 -5.65 26.03 -21.04
N ARG A 117 -4.49 25.61 -20.55
CA ARG A 117 -4.40 24.71 -19.39
C ARG A 117 -4.62 25.49 -18.10
N GLU A 118 -5.56 25.01 -17.28
CA GLU A 118 -5.83 25.55 -15.96
C GLU A 118 -4.78 25.05 -14.96
N PHE A 119 -3.84 25.92 -14.60
CA PHE A 119 -2.89 25.68 -13.53
C PHE A 119 -3.09 26.69 -12.40
N PRO A 120 -2.72 26.35 -11.14
CA PRO A 120 -2.72 27.32 -10.05
C PRO A 120 -1.83 28.53 -10.36
N SER A 121 -2.31 29.74 -10.05
CA SER A 121 -1.60 31.00 -10.37
C SER A 121 -0.18 31.07 -9.80
N GLY A 122 0.03 30.62 -8.56
CA GLY A 122 1.38 30.60 -7.96
C GLY A 122 2.33 29.60 -8.65
N TYR A 123 1.81 28.49 -9.18
CA TYR A 123 2.61 27.52 -9.93
C TYR A 123 3.01 28.12 -11.28
N LEU A 124 2.08 28.79 -11.94
CA LEU A 124 2.33 29.53 -13.18
C LEU A 124 3.43 30.59 -12.99
N GLN A 125 3.41 31.32 -11.89
CA GLN A 125 4.46 32.29 -11.55
C GLN A 125 5.83 31.62 -11.35
N ALA A 126 5.88 30.52 -10.59
CA ALA A 126 7.13 29.78 -10.35
C ALA A 126 7.73 29.22 -11.65
N LEU A 127 6.87 28.62 -12.48
CA LEU A 127 7.25 28.09 -13.79
C LEU A 127 7.73 29.19 -14.74
N LYS A 128 7.01 30.33 -14.78
CA LYS A 128 7.42 31.50 -15.56
C LYS A 128 8.80 32.02 -15.14
N GLY A 129 9.09 31.99 -13.83
CA GLY A 129 10.42 32.27 -13.29
C GLY A 129 11.51 31.32 -13.81
N ARG A 130 11.27 29.99 -13.78
CA ARG A 130 12.20 29.01 -14.38
C ARG A 130 12.43 29.24 -15.88
N LEU A 131 11.37 29.50 -16.62
CA LEU A 131 11.45 29.76 -18.06
C LEU A 131 12.21 31.05 -18.37
N LYS A 132 12.06 32.09 -17.53
CA LYS A 132 12.90 33.29 -17.58
C LYS A 132 14.37 32.96 -17.35
N GLY A 133 14.68 32.07 -16.41
CA GLY A 133 16.04 31.56 -16.19
C GLY A 133 16.68 30.95 -17.44
N PHE A 134 15.93 30.13 -18.20
CA PHE A 134 16.45 29.60 -19.47
C PHE A 134 16.65 30.68 -20.53
N GLN A 135 15.75 31.67 -20.63
CA GLN A 135 15.92 32.76 -21.60
C GLN A 135 17.11 33.65 -21.23
N ASN A 136 17.30 33.95 -19.94
CA ASN A 136 18.49 34.62 -19.44
C ASN A 136 19.76 33.84 -19.78
N GLY A 137 19.76 32.52 -19.60
CA GLY A 137 20.90 31.67 -19.96
C GLY A 137 21.20 31.67 -21.46
N LEU A 138 20.16 31.68 -22.32
CA LEU A 138 20.34 31.82 -23.76
C LEU A 138 20.94 33.18 -24.11
N SER A 139 20.38 34.28 -23.59
CA SER A 139 20.90 35.63 -23.82
C SER A 139 22.34 35.79 -23.31
N TYR A 140 22.64 35.21 -22.15
CA TYR A 140 23.99 35.19 -21.59
C TYR A 140 24.98 34.48 -22.54
N PHE A 141 24.62 33.29 -23.06
CA PHE A 141 25.48 32.57 -24.01
C PHE A 141 25.59 33.26 -25.37
N ASP A 142 24.49 33.85 -25.86
CA ASP A 142 24.46 34.62 -27.11
C ASP A 142 25.47 35.76 -27.08
N ILE A 143 25.65 36.39 -25.91
CA ILE A 143 26.63 37.45 -25.69
C ILE A 143 28.03 36.87 -25.47
N LYS A 144 28.18 35.91 -24.55
CA LYS A 144 29.48 35.32 -24.16
C LYS A 144 30.21 34.67 -25.33
N TYR A 145 29.47 33.97 -26.19
CA TYR A 145 30.01 33.15 -27.26
C TYR A 145 29.62 33.66 -28.65
N ALA A 146 29.24 34.94 -28.79
CA ALA A 146 28.85 35.55 -30.07
C ALA A 146 29.85 35.25 -31.21
N TYR A 147 31.15 35.22 -30.88
CA TYR A 147 32.26 35.02 -31.82
C TYR A 147 32.85 33.60 -31.78
N ASN A 148 32.17 32.65 -31.12
CA ASN A 148 32.51 31.23 -31.16
C ASN A 148 31.26 30.40 -31.50
N PRO A 149 30.87 30.33 -32.78
CA PRO A 149 29.61 29.73 -33.22
C PRO A 149 29.44 28.27 -32.80
N ASP A 150 30.53 27.49 -32.80
CA ASP A 150 30.49 26.07 -32.43
C ASP A 150 30.15 25.89 -30.95
N VAL A 151 30.84 26.63 -30.07
CA VAL A 151 30.56 26.61 -28.63
C VAL A 151 29.18 27.19 -28.34
N LEU A 152 28.80 28.29 -29.01
CA LEU A 152 27.48 28.89 -28.87
C LEU A 152 26.37 27.90 -29.23
N ASN A 153 26.52 27.17 -30.34
CA ASN A 153 25.54 26.19 -30.79
C ASN A 153 25.42 25.03 -29.80
N ASP A 154 26.54 24.49 -29.30
CA ASP A 154 26.54 23.45 -28.26
C ASP A 154 25.83 23.92 -26.98
N LYS A 155 26.16 25.12 -26.48
CA LYS A 155 25.55 25.69 -25.27
C LYS A 155 24.06 25.97 -25.44
N ARG A 156 23.65 26.51 -26.60
CA ARG A 156 22.23 26.72 -26.94
C ARG A 156 21.48 25.41 -26.97
N GLU A 157 22.05 24.38 -27.58
CA GLU A 157 21.41 23.07 -27.67
C GLU A 157 21.26 22.43 -26.29
N ASN A 158 22.27 22.55 -25.43
CA ASN A 158 22.20 22.09 -24.03
C ASN A 158 21.07 22.78 -23.25
N ILE A 159 20.94 24.12 -23.33
CA ILE A 159 19.82 24.83 -22.68
C ILE A 159 18.48 24.41 -23.28
N ARG A 160 18.38 24.31 -24.62
CA ARG A 160 17.14 23.90 -25.29
C ARG A 160 16.72 22.51 -24.82
N LYS A 161 17.66 21.56 -24.74
CA LYS A 161 17.44 20.21 -24.22
C LYS A 161 16.94 20.24 -22.77
N LYS A 162 17.64 20.94 -21.87
CA LYS A 162 17.21 21.09 -20.45
C LYS A 162 15.81 21.70 -20.33
N ARG A 163 15.48 22.70 -21.16
CA ARG A 163 14.15 23.30 -21.21
C ARG A 163 13.08 22.31 -21.70
N MET A 164 13.38 21.53 -22.73
CA MET A 164 12.48 20.49 -23.24
C MET A 164 12.26 19.38 -22.21
N ASP A 165 13.32 18.98 -21.50
CA ASP A 165 13.23 18.02 -20.41
C ASP A 165 12.36 18.55 -19.27
N LEU A 166 12.52 19.82 -18.86
CA LEU A 166 11.62 20.44 -17.88
C LEU A 166 10.17 20.35 -18.35
N ILE A 167 9.88 20.75 -19.58
CA ILE A 167 8.53 20.73 -20.14
C ILE A 167 7.93 19.33 -20.14
N LYS A 168 8.74 18.33 -20.51
CA LYS A 168 8.34 16.91 -20.49
C LYS A 168 8.01 16.47 -19.07
N VAL A 169 8.88 16.76 -18.09
CA VAL A 169 8.65 16.46 -16.66
C VAL A 169 7.36 17.13 -16.16
N GLN A 170 7.13 18.41 -16.46
CA GLN A 170 5.92 19.11 -16.03
C GLN A 170 4.64 18.56 -16.69
N ASN A 171 4.72 18.15 -17.97
CA ASN A 171 3.60 17.48 -18.65
C ASN A 171 3.30 16.10 -18.06
N ASP A 172 4.35 15.33 -17.74
CA ASP A 172 4.20 14.02 -17.11
C ASP A 172 3.67 14.15 -15.68
N ALA A 173 4.09 15.18 -14.94
CA ALA A 173 3.52 15.55 -13.66
C ALA A 173 2.04 15.92 -13.78
N LEU A 174 1.65 16.73 -14.78
CA LEU A 174 0.24 17.06 -15.05
C LEU A 174 -0.59 15.81 -15.30
N ARG A 175 -0.10 14.92 -16.17
CA ARG A 175 -0.77 13.65 -16.47
C ARG A 175 -0.87 12.77 -15.22
N LYS A 176 0.19 12.66 -14.43
CA LYS A 176 0.19 11.88 -13.17
C LYS A 176 -0.77 12.48 -12.16
N SER A 177 -0.73 13.79 -11.91
CA SER A 177 -1.62 14.47 -10.96
C SER A 177 -3.09 14.37 -11.37
N ILE A 178 -3.40 14.55 -12.66
CA ILE A 178 -4.74 14.31 -13.20
C ILE A 178 -5.13 12.84 -13.06
N TRP A 179 -4.22 11.91 -13.35
CA TRP A 179 -4.48 10.48 -13.22
C TRP A 179 -4.72 10.08 -11.77
N PHE A 180 -3.89 10.53 -10.82
CA PHE A 180 -4.07 10.31 -9.39
C PHE A 180 -5.41 10.82 -8.91
N TRP A 181 -5.81 12.00 -9.39
CA TRP A 181 -7.14 12.52 -9.13
C TRP A 181 -8.24 11.63 -9.70
N ASN A 182 -8.20 11.35 -11.00
CA ASN A 182 -9.28 10.64 -11.70
C ASN A 182 -9.40 9.17 -11.26
N PHE A 183 -8.29 8.50 -10.93
CA PHE A 183 -8.28 7.10 -10.50
C PHE A 183 -8.85 6.90 -9.09
N ASN A 184 -8.88 7.96 -8.28
CA ASN A 184 -9.45 7.93 -6.93
C ASN A 184 -10.97 8.20 -6.90
N ASN A 185 -11.63 8.32 -8.06
CA ASN A 185 -12.93 9.01 -8.15
C ASN A 185 -14.14 8.16 -8.58
N ASP A 186 -14.13 6.85 -8.41
CA ASP A 186 -15.28 6.02 -8.84
C ASP A 186 -16.26 5.63 -7.71
N ASN A 187 -16.18 6.21 -6.50
CA ASN A 187 -17.25 6.01 -5.49
C ASN A 187 -17.32 7.04 -4.33
N CYS A 188 -17.25 8.35 -4.57
CA CYS A 188 -17.48 9.41 -3.55
C CYS A 188 -17.81 10.78 -4.20
N ASN A 189 -18.87 10.83 -5.03
CA ASN A 189 -18.92 11.73 -6.20
C ASN A 189 -19.01 13.26 -5.98
N ASP A 190 -19.69 13.83 -4.97
CA ASP A 190 -20.16 15.24 -5.15
C ASP A 190 -19.41 16.36 -4.41
N LEU A 191 -18.34 16.07 -3.64
CA LEU A 191 -17.63 17.09 -2.83
C LEU A 191 -16.33 17.65 -3.46
N TYR A 192 -16.03 17.27 -4.71
CA TYR A 192 -14.63 17.07 -5.12
C TYR A 192 -14.03 18.10 -6.11
N ILE A 193 -14.82 18.96 -6.77
CA ILE A 193 -14.27 19.78 -7.87
C ILE A 193 -13.24 20.83 -7.40
N ASN A 194 -13.49 21.54 -6.28
CA ASN A 194 -12.52 22.50 -5.74
C ASN A 194 -11.35 21.82 -4.99
N HIS A 195 -11.58 20.63 -4.45
CA HIS A 195 -10.58 19.83 -3.75
C HIS A 195 -9.54 19.20 -4.70
N LYS A 196 -9.94 18.93 -5.95
CA LYS A 196 -9.07 18.53 -7.09
C LYS A 196 -7.85 19.39 -7.22
N ASN A 197 -8.11 20.67 -7.24
CA ASN A 197 -7.11 21.66 -7.59
C ASN A 197 -6.05 21.78 -6.50
N LEU A 198 -6.41 21.53 -5.24
CA LEU A 198 -5.44 21.50 -4.13
C LEU A 198 -4.51 20.30 -4.21
N PHE A 199 -5.04 19.11 -4.51
CA PHE A 199 -4.24 17.90 -4.65
C PHE A 199 -3.29 17.98 -5.86
N ILE A 200 -3.82 18.45 -7.00
CA ILE A 200 -3.04 18.69 -8.22
C ILE A 200 -1.98 19.76 -7.95
N ALA A 201 -2.33 20.86 -7.26
CA ALA A 201 -1.40 21.92 -6.91
C ALA A 201 -0.27 21.41 -6.02
N TYR A 202 -0.57 20.66 -4.95
CA TYR A 202 0.43 20.12 -4.04
C TYR A 202 1.47 19.28 -4.79
N HIS A 203 1.03 18.31 -5.61
CA HIS A 203 1.94 17.47 -6.38
C HIS A 203 2.75 18.25 -7.40
N PHE A 204 2.21 19.32 -7.98
CA PHE A 204 2.99 20.20 -8.85
C PHE A 204 4.07 20.97 -8.12
N TYR A 205 3.78 21.52 -6.94
CA TYR A 205 4.80 22.23 -6.19
C TYR A 205 5.92 21.31 -5.71
N LEU A 206 5.63 20.06 -5.36
CA LEU A 206 6.66 19.06 -5.04
C LEU A 206 7.68 18.87 -6.17
N GLU A 207 7.23 18.83 -7.43
CA GLU A 207 8.11 18.68 -8.61
C GLU A 207 8.91 19.96 -8.94
N LEU A 208 8.66 21.04 -8.19
CA LEU A 208 9.39 22.30 -8.27
C LEU A 208 10.32 22.53 -7.06
N ASP A 209 10.44 21.63 -6.08
CA ASP A 209 11.18 21.91 -4.83
C ASP A 209 12.71 22.09 -5.03
N ASP A 210 13.26 21.61 -6.15
CA ASP A 210 14.66 21.80 -6.56
C ASP A 210 14.88 23.11 -7.35
N LEU A 211 14.42 24.24 -6.80
CA LEU A 211 14.58 25.57 -7.40
C LEU A 211 15.78 26.32 -6.81
N ASP A 212 16.28 27.31 -7.54
CA ASP A 212 17.34 28.18 -7.05
C ASP A 212 16.76 29.42 -6.35
N GLY A 213 17.35 29.80 -5.21
CA GLY A 213 17.17 31.10 -4.54
C GLY A 213 15.74 31.38 -4.06
N ALA A 214 15.22 32.57 -4.40
CA ALA A 214 13.92 33.06 -3.91
C ALA A 214 12.73 32.20 -4.34
N LEU A 215 12.83 31.56 -5.51
CA LEU A 215 11.82 30.66 -6.06
C LEU A 215 11.67 29.39 -5.22
N GLN A 216 12.78 28.84 -4.72
CA GLN A 216 12.78 27.70 -3.80
C GLN A 216 12.04 28.03 -2.52
N THR A 217 12.37 29.17 -1.92
CA THR A 217 11.74 29.63 -0.68
C THR A 217 10.23 29.79 -0.85
N PHE A 218 9.78 30.33 -1.99
CA PHE A 218 8.36 30.45 -2.30
C PHE A 218 7.69 29.06 -2.42
N VAL A 219 8.29 28.15 -3.19
CA VAL A 219 7.74 26.80 -3.41
C VAL A 219 7.68 26.00 -2.11
N SER A 220 8.75 25.95 -1.33
CA SER A 220 8.77 25.21 -0.07
C SER A 220 7.75 25.75 0.94
N LYS A 221 7.56 27.08 1.02
CA LYS A 221 6.47 27.69 1.82
C LYS A 221 5.09 27.27 1.32
N LYS A 222 4.91 27.19 0.00
CA LYS A 222 3.63 26.80 -0.59
C LYS A 222 3.31 25.32 -0.38
N ILE A 223 4.32 24.43 -0.47
CA ILE A 223 4.20 23.01 -0.13
C ILE A 223 3.78 22.85 1.33
N ALA A 224 4.48 23.51 2.26
CA ALA A 224 4.16 23.45 3.69
C ALA A 224 2.73 23.91 3.97
N SER A 225 2.33 25.08 3.42
CA SER A 225 0.97 25.62 3.57
C SER A 225 -0.11 24.68 3.02
N LEU A 226 0.14 23.98 1.91
CA LEU A 226 -0.81 23.03 1.36
C LEU A 226 -0.89 21.75 2.20
N ALA A 227 0.26 21.22 2.63
CA ALA A 227 0.36 20.02 3.47
C ALA A 227 -0.35 20.18 4.82
N GLU A 228 -0.21 21.36 5.44
CA GLU A 228 -0.82 21.69 6.73
C GLU A 228 -2.30 22.11 6.61
N SER A 229 -2.82 22.27 5.39
CA SER A 229 -4.21 22.70 5.22
C SER A 229 -5.17 21.58 5.64
N ASN A 230 -6.15 21.91 6.49
CA ASN A 230 -7.22 20.98 6.88
C ASN A 230 -7.91 20.35 5.66
N LYS A 231 -8.02 21.09 4.55
CA LYS A 231 -8.57 20.58 3.28
C LYS A 231 -7.73 19.44 2.70
N MET A 232 -6.41 19.56 2.69
CA MET A 232 -5.51 18.51 2.19
C MET A 232 -5.46 17.32 3.15
N ILE A 233 -5.48 17.57 4.46
CA ILE A 233 -5.54 16.52 5.50
C ILE A 233 -6.84 15.71 5.38
N ASN A 234 -7.98 16.39 5.28
CA ASN A 234 -9.28 15.73 5.09
C ASN A 234 -9.29 14.89 3.82
N LEU A 235 -8.71 15.41 2.73
CA LEU A 235 -8.63 14.70 1.46
C LEU A 235 -7.71 13.47 1.54
N ALA A 236 -6.54 13.59 2.17
CA ALA A 236 -5.65 12.46 2.42
C ALA A 236 -6.33 11.39 3.29
N THR A 237 -7.18 11.82 4.24
CA THR A 237 -8.00 10.92 5.07
C THR A 237 -9.05 10.19 4.23
N SER A 238 -9.79 10.89 3.36
CA SER A 238 -10.78 10.24 2.48
C SER A 238 -10.15 9.23 1.52
N VAL A 239 -8.93 9.51 1.02
CA VAL A 239 -8.15 8.55 0.23
C VAL A 239 -7.78 7.31 1.07
N ALA A 240 -7.37 7.52 2.33
CA ALA A 240 -7.07 6.43 3.25
C ALA A 240 -8.28 5.52 3.48
N ASP A 241 -9.45 6.11 3.70
CA ASP A 241 -10.71 5.39 3.93
C ASP A 241 -11.07 4.54 2.70
N CYS A 242 -11.02 5.12 1.50
CA CYS A 242 -11.33 4.42 0.26
C CYS A 242 -10.33 3.28 -0.03
N ASP A 243 -9.03 3.53 0.14
CA ASP A 243 -8.02 2.51 -0.08
C ASP A 243 -8.13 1.38 0.96
N ALA A 244 -8.48 1.69 2.21
CA ALA A 244 -8.77 0.69 3.23
C ALA A 244 -9.98 -0.18 2.88
N GLU A 245 -11.06 0.40 2.34
CA GLU A 245 -12.24 -0.35 1.89
C GLU A 245 -11.92 -1.31 0.75
N LEU A 246 -11.17 -0.87 -0.26
CA LEU A 246 -10.74 -1.74 -1.36
C LEU A 246 -9.80 -2.85 -0.89
N ILE A 247 -8.93 -2.55 0.07
CA ILE A 247 -8.06 -3.56 0.70
C ILE A 247 -8.93 -4.60 1.38
N VAL A 248 -9.92 -4.17 2.18
CA VAL A 248 -10.87 -5.07 2.87
C VAL A 248 -11.64 -5.94 1.88
N GLU A 249 -12.15 -5.39 0.78
CA GLU A 249 -12.89 -6.13 -0.25
C GLU A 249 -12.05 -7.23 -0.93
N GLN A 250 -10.73 -7.06 -1.05
CA GLN A 250 -9.84 -8.09 -1.58
C GLN A 250 -9.69 -9.30 -0.64
N PHE A 251 -9.99 -9.13 0.65
CA PHE A 251 -9.99 -10.22 1.61
C PHE A 251 -11.41 -10.80 1.72
N ASN A 252 -11.71 -11.81 0.87
CA ASN A 252 -12.89 -12.69 0.97
C ASN A 252 -12.90 -13.50 2.29
N GLN A 253 -12.92 -12.85 3.46
CA GLN A 253 -12.86 -13.49 4.77
C GLN A 253 -14.02 -13.10 5.68
N ASP A 254 -14.12 -13.82 6.81
CA ASP A 254 -15.16 -13.72 7.84
C ASP A 254 -15.58 -12.26 8.11
N PRO A 255 -16.87 -11.90 7.96
CA PRO A 255 -17.39 -10.55 8.20
C PRO A 255 -17.01 -9.96 9.58
N LEU A 256 -16.82 -10.81 10.60
CA LEU A 256 -16.40 -10.38 11.93
C LEU A 256 -14.95 -9.91 11.96
N ILE A 257 -14.07 -10.56 11.19
CA ILE A 257 -12.66 -10.16 11.02
C ILE A 257 -12.59 -8.85 10.25
N ILE A 258 -13.37 -8.72 9.18
CA ILE A 258 -13.47 -7.51 8.37
C ILE A 258 -13.92 -6.31 9.21
N LYS A 259 -14.99 -6.45 10.00
CA LYS A 259 -15.50 -5.37 10.84
C LYS A 259 -14.50 -4.94 11.91
N GLY A 260 -13.78 -5.88 12.52
CA GLY A 260 -12.78 -5.59 13.56
C GLY A 260 -11.45 -5.04 13.05
N LEU A 261 -11.12 -5.23 11.76
CA LEU A 261 -9.90 -4.74 11.13
C LEU A 261 -10.07 -3.44 10.36
N LYS A 262 -11.29 -3.11 9.93
CA LYS A 262 -11.55 -1.94 9.07
C LYS A 262 -10.97 -0.65 9.69
N GLU A 263 -11.26 -0.39 10.95
CA GLU A 263 -10.76 0.79 11.67
C GLU A 263 -9.23 0.79 11.78
N GLU A 264 -8.63 -0.34 12.15
CA GLU A 264 -7.16 -0.46 12.31
C GLU A 264 -6.41 -0.33 10.96
N ILE A 265 -7.02 -0.81 9.87
CA ILE A 265 -6.49 -0.64 8.51
C ILE A 265 -6.59 0.82 8.08
N ILE A 266 -7.75 1.45 8.28
CA ILE A 266 -7.97 2.87 8.00
C ILE A 266 -6.92 3.71 8.73
N ASP A 267 -6.74 3.49 10.03
CA ASP A 267 -5.81 4.26 10.84
C ASP A 267 -4.37 4.13 10.34
N LYS A 268 -3.93 2.91 10.00
CA LYS A 268 -2.57 2.70 9.47
C LYS A 268 -2.35 3.31 8.09
N VAL A 269 -3.33 3.20 7.20
CA VAL A 269 -3.25 3.81 5.87
C VAL A 269 -3.23 5.34 6.00
N LYS A 270 -4.08 5.88 6.88
CA LYS A 270 -4.16 7.30 7.19
C LYS A 270 -2.86 7.82 7.79
N GLU A 271 -2.30 7.14 8.79
CA GLU A 271 -1.02 7.48 9.40
C GLU A 271 0.09 7.53 8.34
N GLY A 272 0.19 6.50 7.49
CA GLY A 272 1.19 6.46 6.42
C GLY A 272 1.02 7.57 5.39
N LEU A 273 -0.22 7.94 5.05
CA LEU A 273 -0.49 9.06 4.14
C LEU A 273 -0.17 10.43 4.77
N LEU A 274 -0.57 10.64 6.02
CA LEU A 274 -0.28 11.87 6.76
C LEU A 274 1.23 12.05 7.02
N GLN A 275 1.94 10.97 7.32
CA GLN A 275 3.40 10.98 7.43
C GLN A 275 4.04 11.40 6.10
N ARG A 276 3.58 10.90 4.97
CA ARG A 276 4.13 11.33 3.68
C ARG A 276 3.81 12.79 3.36
N LEU A 277 2.65 13.27 3.79
CA LEU A 277 2.27 14.67 3.67
C LEU A 277 3.21 15.56 4.50
N SER A 278 3.52 15.17 5.74
CA SER A 278 4.47 15.91 6.60
C SER A 278 5.91 15.84 6.09
N GLU A 279 6.31 14.71 5.51
CA GLU A 279 7.60 14.52 4.85
C GLU A 279 7.70 15.20 3.47
N ARG A 280 6.64 15.88 3.01
CA ARG A 280 6.57 16.55 1.70
C ARG A 280 6.90 15.59 0.55
N LYS A 281 6.42 14.36 0.65
CA LYS A 281 6.59 13.34 -0.39
C LYS A 281 5.33 13.24 -1.24
N PRO A 282 5.45 12.74 -2.49
CA PRO A 282 4.28 12.42 -3.31
C PRO A 282 3.37 11.44 -2.55
N LEU A 283 2.07 11.71 -2.56
CA LEU A 283 1.07 10.79 -2.05
C LEU A 283 0.95 9.62 -3.05
N ILE A 284 1.09 8.39 -2.57
CA ILE A 284 1.48 7.23 -3.40
C ILE A 284 0.38 6.77 -4.38
N LYS A 285 0.78 6.03 -5.42
CA LYS A 285 -0.06 5.11 -6.21
C LYS A 285 -0.71 4.03 -5.33
N ARG A 286 -2.01 3.79 -5.53
CA ARG A 286 -2.82 2.65 -5.02
C ARG A 286 -2.10 1.29 -4.93
N LYS A 287 -1.19 0.99 -5.87
CA LYS A 287 -0.41 -0.28 -5.89
C LYS A 287 0.64 -0.43 -4.78
N SER A 288 1.04 0.63 -4.07
CA SER A 288 2.05 0.53 -3.00
C SER A 288 1.46 0.58 -1.58
N ILE A 289 0.17 0.88 -1.43
CA ILE A 289 -0.53 0.78 -0.14
C ILE A 289 -0.76 -0.68 0.25
N THR A 290 -0.55 -1.60 -0.70
CA THR A 290 -0.19 -2.99 -0.43
C THR A 290 1.22 -3.09 0.17
N ASN A 291 1.44 -2.45 1.33
CA ASN A 291 2.50 -2.84 2.27
C ASN A 291 2.12 -4.24 2.80
N LYS A 292 2.40 -5.23 1.97
CA LYS A 292 1.94 -6.63 1.99
C LYS A 292 2.37 -7.44 3.21
N ILE A 293 3.12 -6.84 4.14
CA ILE A 293 3.68 -7.54 5.29
C ILE A 293 2.94 -7.15 6.59
N ASN A 294 2.57 -5.87 6.79
CA ASN A 294 1.90 -5.46 8.02
C ASN A 294 0.43 -5.88 8.09
N LEU A 295 -0.27 -5.88 6.94
CA LEU A 295 -1.70 -6.21 6.92
C LEU A 295 -1.94 -7.70 7.16
N LYS A 296 -1.10 -8.56 6.58
CA LYS A 296 -1.17 -10.02 6.77
C LYS A 296 -0.94 -10.38 8.24
N ASN A 297 0.05 -9.76 8.89
CA ASN A 297 0.33 -9.96 10.30
C ASN A 297 -0.83 -9.45 11.19
N LEU A 298 -1.47 -8.33 10.83
CA LEU A 298 -2.67 -7.82 11.52
C LEU A 298 -3.82 -8.84 11.45
N ILE A 299 -4.06 -9.37 10.26
CA ILE A 299 -5.12 -10.36 10.00
C ILE A 299 -4.84 -11.64 10.81
N GLU A 300 -3.62 -12.15 10.77
CA GLU A 300 -3.24 -13.34 11.54
C GLU A 300 -3.40 -13.10 13.05
N LYS A 301 -2.97 -11.94 13.56
CA LYS A 301 -3.16 -11.57 14.98
C LYS A 301 -4.64 -11.51 15.38
N LYS A 302 -5.49 -10.80 14.62
CA LYS A 302 -6.94 -10.71 14.93
C LYS A 302 -7.64 -12.06 14.82
N ARG A 303 -7.22 -12.91 13.89
CA ARG A 303 -7.72 -14.27 13.79
C ARG A 303 -7.40 -15.07 15.05
N SER A 304 -6.17 -15.00 15.55
CA SER A 304 -5.79 -15.63 16.81
C SER A 304 -6.59 -15.11 18.01
N GLU A 305 -6.79 -13.78 18.12
CA GLU A 305 -7.59 -13.17 19.20
C GLU A 305 -9.06 -13.66 19.19
N ILE A 306 -9.67 -13.79 18.01
CA ILE A 306 -11.05 -14.28 17.88
C ILE A 306 -11.14 -15.77 18.21
N GLU A 307 -10.18 -16.58 17.76
CA GLU A 307 -10.11 -18.00 18.09
C GLU A 307 -9.94 -18.21 19.60
N GLU A 308 -9.12 -17.39 20.26
CA GLU A 308 -8.90 -17.43 21.71
C GLU A 308 -10.16 -17.04 22.50
N LYS A 309 -10.89 -16.01 22.07
CA LYS A 309 -12.20 -15.63 22.65
C LYS A 309 -13.24 -16.75 22.52
N LYS A 310 -13.34 -17.37 21.33
CA LYS A 310 -14.27 -18.50 21.10
C LYS A 310 -13.93 -19.68 22.01
N LYS A 311 -12.63 -19.94 22.23
CA LYS A 311 -12.17 -21.00 23.14
C LYS A 311 -12.56 -20.70 24.59
N HIS A 312 -12.35 -19.47 25.08
CA HIS A 312 -12.76 -19.08 26.44
C HIS A 312 -14.27 -19.24 26.66
N GLN A 313 -15.09 -18.77 25.71
CA GLN A 313 -16.54 -18.94 25.79
C GLN A 313 -16.97 -20.41 25.84
N ALA A 314 -16.31 -21.28 25.07
CA ALA A 314 -16.60 -22.71 25.11
C ALA A 314 -16.25 -23.37 26.45
N ILE A 315 -15.17 -22.91 27.10
CA ILE A 315 -14.75 -23.36 28.44
C ILE A 315 -15.78 -22.89 29.48
N ASP A 316 -16.22 -21.63 29.43
CA ASP A 316 -17.21 -21.09 30.36
C ASP A 316 -18.54 -21.88 30.31
N VAL A 317 -19.02 -22.19 29.10
CA VAL A 317 -20.22 -23.04 28.92
C VAL A 317 -20.01 -24.43 29.53
N LEU A 318 -18.82 -25.02 29.39
CA LEU A 318 -18.52 -26.32 29.98
C LEU A 318 -18.43 -26.26 31.51
N VAL A 319 -17.89 -25.18 32.08
CA VAL A 319 -17.85 -24.92 33.53
C VAL A 319 -19.27 -24.83 34.09
N ASP A 320 -20.17 -24.10 33.42
CA ASP A 320 -21.56 -24.00 33.84
C ASP A 320 -22.28 -25.35 33.79
N LYS A 321 -22.04 -26.14 32.74
CA LYS A 321 -22.57 -27.51 32.65
C LYS A 321 -22.00 -28.41 33.76
N ALA A 322 -20.72 -28.28 34.11
CA ALA A 322 -20.07 -29.04 35.18
C ALA A 322 -20.65 -28.69 36.56
N LYS A 323 -20.86 -27.40 36.85
CA LYS A 323 -21.55 -26.95 38.07
C LYS A 323 -22.97 -27.49 38.15
N LYS A 324 -23.73 -27.44 37.04
CA LYS A 324 -25.09 -28.03 36.96
C LYS A 324 -25.11 -29.54 37.15
N ALA A 325 -24.02 -30.23 36.81
CA ALA A 325 -23.87 -31.65 37.06
C ALA A 325 -23.55 -31.98 38.53
N GLY A 326 -23.34 -30.98 39.38
CA GLY A 326 -23.08 -31.14 40.82
C GLY A 326 -21.60 -31.27 41.18
N LEU A 327 -20.68 -30.88 40.27
CA LEU A 327 -19.26 -30.82 40.61
C LEU A 327 -18.99 -29.63 41.54
N ASP A 328 -18.21 -29.86 42.60
CA ASP A 328 -17.64 -28.82 43.44
C ASP A 328 -16.56 -28.01 42.70
N GLU A 329 -16.16 -26.87 43.26
CA GLU A 329 -15.22 -25.94 42.61
C GLU A 329 -13.86 -26.58 42.30
N ASP A 330 -13.36 -27.47 43.15
CA ASP A 330 -12.05 -28.09 42.97
C ASP A 330 -12.10 -29.13 41.85
N ARG A 331 -13.17 -29.94 41.78
CA ARG A 331 -13.41 -30.85 40.64
C ARG A 331 -13.67 -30.10 39.34
N VAL A 332 -14.32 -28.94 39.38
CA VAL A 332 -14.48 -28.07 38.18
C VAL A 332 -13.12 -27.56 37.71
N LYS A 333 -12.26 -27.08 38.62
CA LYS A 333 -10.89 -26.65 38.26
C LYS A 333 -10.09 -27.80 37.67
N GLU A 334 -10.12 -28.98 38.29
CA GLU A 334 -9.42 -30.16 37.78
C GLU A 334 -9.97 -30.60 36.41
N PHE A 335 -11.27 -30.47 36.18
CA PHE A 335 -11.90 -30.75 34.88
C PHE A 335 -11.40 -29.81 33.78
N VAL A 336 -11.29 -28.51 34.08
CA VAL A 336 -10.72 -27.51 33.16
C VAL A 336 -9.24 -27.83 32.88
N LEU A 337 -8.45 -28.13 33.91
CA LEU A 337 -7.04 -28.52 33.75
C LEU A 337 -6.86 -29.76 32.87
N LEU A 338 -7.76 -30.75 32.97
CA LEU A 338 -7.75 -31.92 32.08
C LEU A 338 -8.04 -31.57 30.62
N LEU A 339 -8.96 -30.63 30.37
CA LEU A 339 -9.24 -30.14 29.02
C LEU A 339 -8.04 -29.39 28.44
N GLU A 340 -7.43 -28.49 29.22
CA GLU A 340 -6.24 -27.75 28.82
C GLU A 340 -5.06 -28.67 28.52
N LYS A 341 -4.81 -29.66 29.40
CA LYS A 341 -3.76 -30.67 29.20
C LYS A 341 -3.97 -31.44 27.90
N LYS A 342 -5.20 -31.91 27.65
CA LYS A 342 -5.54 -32.62 26.40
C LYS A 342 -5.31 -31.74 25.17
N GLU A 343 -5.70 -30.47 25.21
CA GLU A 343 -5.48 -29.56 24.09
C GLU A 343 -4.00 -29.27 23.84
N LYS A 344 -3.21 -29.09 24.91
CA LYS A 344 -1.76 -28.93 24.84
C LYS A 344 -1.11 -30.15 24.20
N ASP A 345 -1.43 -31.35 24.67
CA ASP A 345 -0.92 -32.61 24.11
C ASP A 345 -1.31 -32.77 22.63
N MET A 346 -2.54 -32.41 22.27
CA MET A 346 -3.01 -32.42 20.87
C MET A 346 -2.32 -31.38 19.98
N ALA A 347 -2.00 -30.20 20.51
CA ALA A 347 -1.26 -29.16 19.80
C ALA A 347 0.18 -29.60 19.51
N VAL A 348 0.85 -30.18 20.50
CA VAL A 348 2.19 -30.77 20.36
C VAL A 348 2.18 -31.87 19.29
N PHE A 349 1.21 -32.79 19.35
CA PHE A 349 1.05 -33.83 18.32
C PHE A 349 0.89 -33.26 16.90
N ARG A 350 0.06 -32.21 16.74
CA ARG A 350 -0.16 -31.57 15.43
C ARG A 350 1.06 -30.83 14.91
N TYR A 351 1.77 -30.12 15.77
CA TYR A 351 3.00 -29.39 15.44
C TYR A 351 4.06 -30.37 14.91
N ASN A 352 4.28 -31.46 15.64
CA ASN A 352 5.26 -32.48 15.25
C ASN A 352 4.85 -33.17 13.94
N LYS A 353 3.57 -33.48 13.73
CA LYS A 353 3.09 -34.05 12.46
C LYS A 353 3.33 -33.13 11.25
N LYS A 354 3.31 -31.80 11.44
CA LYS A 354 3.56 -30.83 10.36
C LYS A 354 5.04 -30.59 10.08
N ASN A 355 5.90 -30.71 11.10
CA ASN A 355 7.30 -30.29 11.03
C ASN A 355 8.30 -31.45 10.94
N VAL A 356 7.87 -32.70 11.15
CA VAL A 356 8.72 -33.87 10.94
C VAL A 356 8.66 -34.29 9.47
N SER A 357 9.45 -33.59 8.65
CA SER A 357 10.13 -34.24 7.53
C SER A 357 11.52 -34.67 8.02
N SER A 358 11.83 -35.97 7.90
CA SER A 358 13.17 -36.56 7.74
C SER A 358 13.98 -37.17 8.89
N ASP A 359 13.69 -37.06 10.19
CA ASP A 359 14.59 -37.69 11.18
C ASP A 359 14.09 -39.07 11.67
N LEU A 360 14.63 -40.10 11.01
CA LEU A 360 14.39 -41.54 11.17
C LEU A 360 14.81 -42.14 12.53
N MET A 361 15.26 -41.35 13.52
CA MET A 361 15.93 -41.88 14.72
C MET A 361 15.52 -41.30 16.09
N GLU A 362 14.54 -40.40 16.22
CA GLU A 362 14.10 -39.90 17.54
C GLU A 362 12.57 -39.88 17.72
N VAL A 363 11.91 -41.05 17.75
CA VAL A 363 10.48 -41.14 18.11
C VAL A 363 10.22 -42.31 19.06
N ASN A 364 10.78 -42.29 20.26
CA ASN A 364 10.51 -43.32 21.27
C ASN A 364 9.73 -42.82 22.51
N SER A 365 9.22 -41.59 22.51
CA SER A 365 8.46 -41.03 23.66
C SER A 365 7.20 -40.24 23.31
N GLN A 366 6.81 -40.17 22.04
CA GLN A 366 5.67 -39.34 21.63
C GLN A 366 4.33 -40.09 21.71
N LYS A 367 3.36 -39.51 22.43
CA LYS A 367 2.00 -40.03 22.51
C LYS A 367 1.27 -39.87 21.18
N SER A 368 0.71 -40.96 20.68
CA SER A 368 -0.23 -40.98 19.57
C SER A 368 -1.55 -40.29 19.92
N MET A 369 -2.30 -39.85 18.91
CA MET A 369 -3.63 -39.27 19.11
C MET A 369 -4.58 -40.21 19.89
N GLN A 370 -4.44 -41.53 19.73
CA GLN A 370 -5.24 -42.51 20.47
C GLN A 370 -4.84 -42.56 21.96
N GLU A 371 -3.55 -42.51 22.27
CA GLU A 371 -3.05 -42.51 23.65
C GLU A 371 -3.48 -41.25 24.39
N ILE A 372 -3.37 -40.07 23.77
CA ILE A 372 -3.85 -38.80 24.35
C ILE A 372 -5.35 -38.89 24.68
N LYS A 373 -6.16 -39.42 23.76
CA LYS A 373 -7.60 -39.60 23.97
C LYS A 373 -7.92 -40.61 25.08
N LYS A 374 -7.17 -41.72 25.17
CA LYS A 374 -7.36 -42.73 26.22
C LYS A 374 -6.96 -42.21 27.59
N GLU A 375 -5.83 -41.51 27.69
CA GLU A 375 -5.38 -40.90 28.95
C GLU A 375 -6.39 -39.86 29.43
N PHE A 376 -6.83 -38.97 28.54
CA PHE A 376 -7.88 -38.01 28.87
C PHE A 376 -9.17 -38.69 29.35
N ALA A 377 -9.65 -39.72 28.64
CA ALA A 377 -10.86 -40.43 29.04
C ALA A 377 -10.70 -41.13 30.40
N ARG A 378 -9.52 -41.69 30.69
CA ARG A 378 -9.20 -42.34 31.97
C ARG A 378 -9.19 -41.35 33.11
N ASP A 379 -8.48 -40.23 32.95
CA ASP A 379 -8.35 -39.22 33.99
C ASP A 379 -9.69 -38.53 34.23
N LEU A 380 -10.46 -38.28 33.15
CA LEU A 380 -11.82 -37.78 33.24
C LEU A 380 -12.74 -38.75 33.99
N ALA A 381 -12.66 -40.06 33.75
CA ALA A 381 -13.49 -41.05 34.43
C ALA A 381 -13.15 -41.22 35.93
N LYS A 382 -11.92 -40.88 36.34
CA LYS A 382 -11.56 -40.77 37.77
C LYS A 382 -12.19 -39.53 38.40
N LEU A 383 -12.26 -38.44 37.65
CA LEU A 383 -12.76 -37.15 38.13
C LEU A 383 -14.28 -37.09 38.18
N ILE A 384 -14.99 -37.61 37.18
CA ILE A 384 -16.45 -37.55 37.08
C ILE A 384 -17.06 -38.93 36.83
N SER A 385 -18.21 -39.16 37.44
CA SER A 385 -19.06 -40.31 37.19
C SER A 385 -19.68 -40.25 35.79
N LYS A 386 -20.12 -41.41 35.29
CA LYS A 386 -20.87 -41.52 34.03
C LYS A 386 -22.13 -40.63 34.00
N LYS A 387 -22.81 -40.47 35.15
CA LYS A 387 -24.01 -39.64 35.24
C LYS A 387 -23.68 -38.17 35.05
N GLU A 388 -22.66 -37.68 35.77
CA GLU A 388 -22.16 -36.31 35.61
C GLU A 388 -21.66 -36.07 34.18
N PHE A 389 -20.93 -37.02 33.59
CA PHE A 389 -20.50 -36.97 32.20
C PHE A 389 -21.67 -36.83 31.22
N ALA A 390 -22.76 -37.58 31.43
CA ALA A 390 -23.96 -37.50 30.62
C ALA A 390 -24.67 -36.15 30.76
N ILE A 391 -24.64 -35.50 31.92
CA ILE A 391 -25.20 -34.16 32.11
C ILE A 391 -24.35 -33.11 31.38
N ILE A 392 -23.01 -33.22 31.48
CA ILE A 392 -22.08 -32.25 30.92
C ILE A 392 -22.05 -32.33 29.39
N LEU A 393 -22.03 -33.53 28.82
CA LEU A 393 -21.80 -33.74 27.37
C LEU A 393 -22.97 -34.39 26.65
N GLY A 394 -24.03 -34.81 27.34
CA GLY A 394 -25.12 -35.60 26.76
C GLY A 394 -25.84 -34.90 25.61
N ASN A 395 -26.09 -33.58 25.74
CA ASN A 395 -26.74 -32.81 24.68
C ASN A 395 -25.88 -32.77 23.40
N ASP A 396 -24.57 -32.60 23.54
CA ASP A 396 -23.65 -32.57 22.39
C ASP A 396 -23.53 -33.96 21.75
N LEU A 397 -23.64 -35.03 22.56
CA LEU A 397 -23.65 -36.41 22.09
C LEU A 397 -25.00 -36.84 21.51
N LYS A 398 -26.09 -36.15 21.85
CA LYS A 398 -27.44 -36.43 21.36
C LYS A 398 -27.52 -36.30 19.84
N VAL A 399 -26.83 -35.33 19.25
CA VAL A 399 -26.77 -35.14 17.78
C VAL A 399 -26.30 -36.42 17.07
N ILE A 400 -25.25 -37.07 17.59
CA ILE A 400 -24.74 -38.33 17.03
C ILE A 400 -25.75 -39.48 17.24
N ALA A 401 -26.45 -39.47 18.38
CA ALA A 401 -27.47 -40.46 18.68
C ALA A 401 -28.71 -40.30 17.79
N ASP A 402 -29.15 -39.07 17.52
CA ASP A 402 -30.27 -38.73 16.66
C ASP A 402 -30.02 -39.22 15.23
N GLU A 403 -28.82 -39.01 14.68
CA GLU A 403 -28.45 -39.52 13.34
C GLU A 403 -28.53 -41.05 13.24
N LYS A 404 -28.09 -41.76 14.29
CA LYS A 404 -28.16 -43.22 14.33
C LYS A 404 -29.60 -43.70 14.52
N ALA A 405 -30.35 -43.06 15.41
CA ALA A 405 -31.74 -43.38 15.69
C ALA A 405 -32.60 -43.17 14.44
N ALA A 406 -32.44 -42.05 13.73
CA ALA A 406 -33.15 -41.77 12.48
C ALA A 406 -32.92 -42.85 11.42
N LYS A 407 -31.69 -43.37 11.28
CA LYS A 407 -31.37 -44.45 10.34
C LYS A 407 -32.08 -45.76 10.69
N GLU A 408 -32.19 -46.11 11.96
CA GLU A 408 -32.95 -47.30 12.37
C GLU A 408 -34.46 -47.10 12.27
N LEU A 409 -34.97 -45.94 12.71
CA LEU A 409 -36.39 -45.61 12.60
C LEU A 409 -36.88 -45.63 11.15
N LYS A 410 -36.07 -45.14 10.22
CA LYS A 410 -36.36 -45.23 8.79
C LYS A 410 -36.54 -46.68 8.34
N LYS A 411 -35.65 -47.60 8.74
CA LYS A 411 -35.75 -49.03 8.38
C LYS A 411 -36.97 -49.71 8.97
N ILE A 412 -37.47 -49.23 10.11
CA ILE A 412 -38.67 -49.76 10.77
C ILE A 412 -39.91 -49.25 10.03
N ALA A 413 -39.99 -47.94 9.77
CA ALA A 413 -41.09 -47.32 9.05
C ALA A 413 -41.23 -47.82 7.60
N GLU A 414 -40.13 -48.20 6.94
CA GLU A 414 -40.15 -48.82 5.61
C GLU A 414 -40.78 -50.23 5.60
N LYS A 415 -40.90 -50.89 6.76
CA LYS A 415 -41.36 -52.28 6.88
C LYS A 415 -42.71 -52.43 7.55
N HIS A 416 -43.13 -51.41 8.29
CA HIS A 416 -44.32 -51.44 9.14
C HIS A 416 -45.00 -50.07 9.08
N GLU A 417 -46.31 -50.07 8.86
CA GLU A 417 -47.14 -48.89 9.06
C GLU A 417 -47.35 -48.70 10.57
N LEU A 418 -46.74 -47.66 11.12
CA LEU A 418 -46.82 -47.33 12.55
C LEU A 418 -47.83 -46.22 12.78
N THR A 419 -48.61 -46.33 13.85
CA THR A 419 -49.36 -45.17 14.35
C THR A 419 -48.40 -44.12 14.92
N GLU A 420 -48.86 -42.88 15.04
CA GLU A 420 -48.07 -41.78 15.62
C GLU A 420 -47.56 -42.13 17.02
N THR A 421 -48.42 -42.66 17.88
CA THR A 421 -48.07 -43.08 19.25
C THR A 421 -47.06 -44.22 19.30
N GLN A 422 -47.15 -45.19 18.37
CA GLN A 422 -46.16 -46.27 18.24
C GLN A 422 -44.82 -45.72 17.79
N TYR A 423 -44.83 -44.85 16.78
CA TYR A 423 -43.62 -44.22 16.24
C TYR A 423 -42.89 -43.41 17.31
N GLU A 424 -43.60 -42.57 18.07
CA GLU A 424 -43.03 -41.79 19.17
C GLU A 424 -42.40 -42.69 20.24
N THR A 425 -43.13 -43.70 20.71
CA THR A 425 -42.63 -44.61 21.75
C THR A 425 -41.39 -45.40 21.30
N ILE A 426 -41.39 -45.88 20.04
CA ILE A 426 -40.25 -46.58 19.46
C ILE A 426 -39.07 -45.60 19.28
N SER A 427 -39.34 -44.38 18.81
CA SER A 427 -38.35 -43.32 18.61
C SER A 427 -37.62 -42.97 19.90
N GLU A 428 -38.35 -42.71 20.98
CA GLU A 428 -37.77 -42.43 22.30
C GLU A 428 -36.87 -43.57 22.77
N ARG A 429 -37.31 -44.81 22.59
CA ARG A 429 -36.57 -45.99 23.02
C ARG A 429 -35.28 -46.20 22.24
N VAL A 430 -35.35 -46.06 20.91
CA VAL A 430 -34.20 -46.19 20.00
C VAL A 430 -33.20 -45.07 20.25
N LEU A 431 -33.68 -43.84 20.43
CA LEU A 431 -32.84 -42.69 20.75
C LEU A 431 -32.14 -42.88 22.09
N LEU A 432 -32.85 -43.31 23.13
CA LEU A 432 -32.27 -43.58 24.44
C LEU A 432 -31.18 -44.65 24.38
N TYR A 433 -31.36 -45.70 23.57
CA TYR A 433 -30.33 -46.71 23.35
C TYR A 433 -29.08 -46.10 22.71
N TYR A 434 -29.22 -45.38 21.60
CA TYR A 434 -28.07 -44.81 20.88
C TYR A 434 -27.37 -43.69 21.65
N LEU A 435 -28.11 -42.95 22.48
CA LEU A 435 -27.52 -41.96 23.37
C LEU A 435 -26.67 -42.64 24.45
N ASN A 436 -27.19 -43.69 25.10
CA ASN A 436 -26.43 -44.47 26.08
C ASN A 436 -25.23 -45.20 25.46
N GLU A 437 -25.39 -45.74 24.25
CA GLU A 437 -24.32 -46.37 23.49
C GLU A 437 -23.19 -45.35 23.23
N THR A 438 -23.56 -44.14 22.81
CA THR A 438 -22.60 -43.07 22.52
C THR A 438 -21.91 -42.59 23.80
N ILE A 439 -22.65 -42.41 24.90
CA ILE A 439 -22.08 -42.08 26.20
C ILE A 439 -21.08 -43.16 26.64
N TYR A 440 -21.43 -44.44 26.52
CA TYR A 440 -20.55 -45.54 26.97
C TYR A 440 -19.27 -45.59 26.15
N ASN A 441 -19.37 -45.46 24.83
CA ASN A 441 -18.22 -45.42 23.93
C ASN A 441 -17.27 -44.26 24.23
N LYS A 442 -17.79 -43.10 24.65
CA LYS A 442 -16.95 -41.94 24.98
C LYS A 442 -16.37 -42.04 26.39
N TYR A 443 -17.18 -42.42 27.37
CA TYR A 443 -16.79 -42.44 28.77
C TYR A 443 -15.81 -43.59 29.08
N TYR A 444 -16.08 -44.81 28.60
CA TYR A 444 -15.23 -45.99 28.84
C TYR A 444 -14.16 -46.18 27.75
N PHE A 445 -13.89 -45.17 26.93
CA PHE A 445 -12.92 -45.27 25.83
C PHE A 445 -11.51 -45.72 26.27
N TYR A 446 -11.18 -45.46 27.54
CA TYR A 446 -9.89 -45.84 28.13
C TYR A 446 -9.75 -47.34 28.43
N ASP A 447 -10.86 -48.07 28.57
CA ASP A 447 -10.88 -49.49 28.94
C ASP A 447 -11.82 -50.27 28.00
N ASN A 448 -11.23 -50.92 27.01
CA ASN A 448 -11.96 -51.69 26.00
C ASN A 448 -12.72 -52.88 26.59
N GLN A 449 -12.20 -53.50 27.66
CA GLN A 449 -12.83 -54.67 28.28
C GLN A 449 -14.09 -54.21 29.03
N LEU A 450 -13.96 -53.17 29.85
CA LEU A 450 -15.09 -52.58 30.56
C LEU A 450 -16.13 -52.02 29.58
N LEU A 451 -15.70 -51.34 28.51
CA LEU A 451 -16.57 -50.86 27.45
C LEU A 451 -17.40 -52.00 26.83
N LYS A 452 -16.73 -53.10 26.44
CA LYS A 452 -17.39 -54.27 25.85
C LYS A 452 -18.43 -54.89 26.79
N GLN A 453 -18.11 -55.01 28.08
CA GLN A 453 -19.04 -55.49 29.09
C GLN A 453 -20.26 -54.59 29.22
N LYS A 454 -20.06 -53.27 29.35
CA LYS A 454 -21.14 -52.29 29.51
C LYS A 454 -22.03 -52.20 28.27
N LEU A 455 -21.46 -52.23 27.07
CA LEU A 455 -22.22 -52.25 25.81
C LEU A 455 -23.00 -53.55 25.63
N SER A 456 -22.42 -54.69 26.02
CA SER A 456 -23.11 -55.98 25.93
C SER A 456 -24.32 -56.03 26.86
N GLY A 457 -24.20 -55.52 28.09
CA GLY A 457 -25.33 -55.34 29.01
C GLY A 457 -26.39 -54.39 28.45
N LEU A 458 -25.98 -53.22 27.94
CA LEU A 458 -26.89 -52.24 27.33
C LEU A 458 -27.69 -52.86 26.16
N LYS A 459 -27.00 -53.55 25.26
CA LYS A 459 -27.60 -54.21 24.10
C LYS A 459 -28.59 -55.30 24.53
N TYR A 460 -28.24 -56.13 25.51
CA TYR A 460 -29.11 -57.17 26.02
C TYR A 460 -30.42 -56.61 26.59
N HIS A 461 -30.34 -55.59 27.46
CA HIS A 461 -31.53 -54.95 28.02
C HIS A 461 -32.37 -54.25 26.96
N PHE A 462 -31.73 -53.56 26.01
CA PHE A 462 -32.45 -52.96 24.89
C PHE A 462 -33.15 -54.00 24.04
N GLU A 463 -32.47 -55.05 23.57
CA GLU A 463 -33.07 -56.09 22.73
C GLU A 463 -34.25 -56.79 23.43
N LYS A 464 -34.13 -57.04 24.74
CA LYS A 464 -35.21 -57.62 25.54
C LYS A 464 -36.44 -56.71 25.54
N ASP A 465 -36.27 -55.47 25.99
CA ASP A 465 -37.38 -54.55 26.21
C ASP A 465 -37.94 -54.03 24.88
N TYR A 466 -37.11 -53.90 23.84
CA TYR A 466 -37.52 -53.55 22.49
C TYR A 466 -38.35 -54.66 21.84
N LYS A 467 -37.99 -55.93 22.08
CA LYS A 467 -38.80 -57.06 21.61
C LYS A 467 -40.16 -57.09 22.29
N GLU A 468 -40.20 -56.87 23.61
CA GLU A 468 -41.44 -56.77 24.38
C GLU A 468 -42.32 -55.62 23.87
N LEU A 469 -41.74 -54.44 23.65
CA LEU A 469 -42.44 -53.28 23.10
C LEU A 469 -43.05 -53.58 21.72
N MET A 470 -42.28 -54.16 20.81
CA MET A 470 -42.76 -54.49 19.47
C MET A 470 -43.81 -55.61 19.46
N GLN A 471 -43.71 -56.57 20.37
CA GLN A 471 -44.74 -57.59 20.57
C GLN A 471 -46.05 -56.97 21.08
N ASN A 472 -45.98 -56.02 22.01
CA ASN A 472 -47.14 -55.29 22.51
C ASN A 472 -47.84 -54.45 21.42
N PHE A 473 -47.11 -54.07 20.37
CA PHE A 473 -47.65 -53.39 19.20
C PHE A 473 -48.02 -54.33 18.05
N GLU A 474 -47.96 -55.65 18.27
CA GLU A 474 -48.23 -56.69 17.25
C GLU A 474 -47.32 -56.60 16.00
N ILE A 475 -46.17 -55.93 16.12
CA ILE A 475 -45.20 -55.76 15.04
C ILE A 475 -44.34 -57.02 14.94
N THR A 476 -44.43 -57.72 13.81
CA THR A 476 -43.69 -58.97 13.60
C THR A 476 -42.21 -58.70 13.34
N ILE A 477 -41.38 -58.82 14.37
CA ILE A 477 -39.92 -58.77 14.22
C ILE A 477 -39.39 -60.17 13.86
N LYS A 478 -38.57 -60.29 12.81
CA LYS A 478 -37.79 -61.52 12.59
C LYS A 478 -36.92 -61.77 13.82
N ASN A 479 -37.16 -62.88 14.53
CA ASN A 479 -36.35 -63.29 15.67
C ASN A 479 -34.86 -63.29 15.27
N SER A 480 -34.08 -62.36 15.83
CA SER A 480 -32.62 -62.49 15.80
C SER A 480 -32.27 -63.82 16.47
N LYS A 481 -31.34 -64.58 15.87
CA LYS A 481 -30.90 -65.90 16.36
C LYS A 481 -30.72 -65.82 17.88
N LYS A 482 -31.46 -66.66 18.63
CA LYS A 482 -31.42 -66.75 20.11
C LYS A 482 -29.99 -66.47 20.58
N ALA A 483 -29.79 -65.38 21.32
CA ALA A 483 -28.54 -65.14 22.01
C ALA A 483 -28.26 -66.39 22.84
N LYS A 484 -27.24 -67.18 22.44
CA LYS A 484 -26.83 -68.34 23.21
C LYS A 484 -26.50 -67.82 24.61
N LYS A 485 -27.11 -68.43 25.63
CA LYS A 485 -26.66 -68.35 27.03
C LYS A 485 -25.22 -68.88 27.07
N ASN A 486 -24.25 -68.08 26.65
CA ASN A 486 -22.87 -68.36 26.98
C ASN A 486 -22.74 -68.02 28.46
N LYS A 487 -22.69 -69.07 29.26
CA LYS A 487 -22.20 -69.03 30.63
C LYS A 487 -20.90 -68.21 30.63
N PHE A 488 -20.87 -67.16 31.43
CA PHE A 488 -19.62 -66.59 31.89
C PHE A 488 -18.85 -67.72 32.57
N GLN A 489 -17.74 -68.15 31.98
CA GLN A 489 -16.66 -68.86 32.68
C GLN A 489 -15.46 -67.90 32.70
N TYR A 490 -14.88 -67.80 33.89
CA TYR A 490 -13.93 -66.78 34.35
C TYR A 490 -12.72 -66.56 33.45
#